data_AF-A0AAN0JUF5-F1
#
_entry.id   AF-A0AAN0JUF5-F1
#
_cell.length_a   1.000
_cell.length_b   1.000
_cell.length_c   1.000
_cell.angle_alpha   90.00
_cell.angle_beta   90.00
_cell.angle_gamma   90.00
#
_symmetry.space_group_name_H-M   'P 1'
#
loop_
_entity.id
_entity.type
_entity.pdbx_description
1 polymer ?
#
loop_
_entity_poly.entity_id
_entity_poly.type
_entity_poly.pdbx_seq_one_letter_code
_entity_poly.pdbx_strand_id
1 'polypeptide(L)'
;MDSEVEPVNECLLLDTNQYNWMKIPLPDSVTGRFDHTVSSFVVDPNHVFLIVLGGDVKMEEKNVGGGVMEWVSTRVTEPNNTMVVELVFNDGQWSVGPVLDSYNIPLLYELILKYRRNELIGMNEYMTDKEKELQVINESLLYDLQVSRINNQSLQEKLLEAQSLSVFVQFKPIEVSSFYNAI
;
A
#
# COMPACT_ATOMS: atom_id res chain seq x y z
N MET A 1 48.85 -18.98 11.08
CA MET A 1 47.68 -18.18 11.49
C MET A 1 47.66 -17.01 10.54
N ASP A 2 46.58 -16.83 9.80
CA ASP A 2 46.41 -15.65 8.96
C ASP A 2 46.46 -14.43 9.87
N SER A 3 47.41 -13.53 9.59
CA SER A 3 47.74 -12.39 10.45
C SER A 3 46.76 -11.22 10.30
N GLU A 4 45.71 -11.39 9.51
CA GLU A 4 44.75 -10.35 9.16
C GLU A 4 43.32 -10.92 9.23
N VAL A 5 42.45 -10.18 9.91
CA VAL A 5 41.00 -10.44 9.89
C VAL A 5 40.38 -9.49 8.88
N GLU A 6 39.75 -10.04 7.85
CA GLU A 6 39.01 -9.30 6.82
C GLU A 6 37.50 -9.40 7.05
N PRO A 7 36.74 -8.31 6.76
CA PRO A 7 35.30 -8.32 6.85
C PRO A 7 34.66 -9.22 5.77
N VAL A 8 33.50 -9.79 6.11
CA VAL A 8 32.65 -10.49 5.14
C VAL A 8 31.77 -9.45 4.45
N ASN A 9 32.08 -9.14 3.19
CA ASN A 9 31.41 -8.07 2.43
C ASN A 9 30.07 -8.53 1.83
N GLU A 10 29.24 -9.22 2.61
CA GLU A 10 27.95 -9.74 2.16
C GLU A 10 26.80 -9.26 3.05
N CYS A 11 25.73 -8.80 2.42
CA CYS A 11 24.45 -8.60 3.09
C CYS A 11 23.50 -9.71 2.65
N LEU A 12 23.03 -10.51 3.61
CA LEU A 12 22.13 -11.62 3.37
C LEU A 12 20.77 -11.33 3.98
N LEU A 13 19.73 -11.50 3.19
CA LEU A 13 18.34 -11.44 3.64
C LEU A 13 17.72 -12.83 3.52
N LEU A 14 16.96 -13.25 4.53
CA LEU A 14 16.20 -14.50 4.48
C LEU A 14 14.79 -14.18 3.95
N ASP A 15 14.46 -14.70 2.77
CA ASP A 15 13.06 -14.72 2.32
C ASP A 15 12.32 -15.82 3.07
N THR A 16 11.39 -15.42 3.94
CA THR A 16 10.62 -16.35 4.76
C THR A 16 9.48 -17.03 4.01
N ASN A 17 9.09 -16.54 2.84
CA ASN A 17 8.09 -17.18 2.00
C ASN A 17 8.70 -18.36 1.22
N GLN A 18 9.94 -18.19 0.75
CA GLN A 18 10.66 -19.18 -0.05
C GLN A 18 11.68 -19.98 0.76
N TYR A 19 11.93 -19.59 2.01
CA TYR A 19 12.96 -20.15 2.90
C TYR A 19 14.35 -20.19 2.25
N ASN A 20 14.71 -19.15 1.49
CA ASN A 20 16.00 -19.03 0.82
C ASN A 20 16.76 -17.77 1.26
N TRP A 21 18.08 -17.83 1.18
CA TRP A 21 18.94 -16.68 1.41
C TRP A 21 19.14 -15.95 0.09
N MET A 22 18.93 -14.63 0.11
CA MET A 22 19.24 -13.75 -0.99
C MET A 22 20.36 -12.79 -0.61
N LYS A 23 21.26 -12.54 -1.56
CA LYS A 23 22.33 -11.56 -1.40
C LYS A 23 21.86 -10.19 -1.88
N ILE A 24 22.02 -9.18 -1.02
CA ILE A 24 21.73 -7.78 -1.33
C ILE A 24 23.06 -7.06 -1.60
N PRO A 25 23.23 -6.42 -2.77
CA PRO A 25 24.48 -5.76 -3.12
C PRO A 25 24.59 -4.39 -2.42
N LEU A 26 25.12 -4.38 -1.20
CA LEU A 26 25.46 -3.16 -0.48
C LEU A 26 26.87 -2.66 -0.85
N PRO A 27 27.13 -1.35 -0.74
CA PRO A 27 28.48 -0.83 -0.95
C PRO A 27 29.43 -1.29 0.16
N ASP A 28 30.72 -1.40 -0.16
CA ASP A 28 31.76 -1.80 0.79
C ASP A 28 31.84 -0.88 2.01
N SER A 29 31.45 0.39 1.87
CA SER A 29 31.35 1.29 3.01
C SER A 29 30.36 0.79 4.05
N VAL A 30 29.37 -0.05 3.71
CA VAL A 30 28.42 -0.63 4.68
C VAL A 30 28.87 -2.02 5.13
N THR A 31 29.20 -2.91 4.20
CA THR A 31 29.48 -4.34 4.51
C THR A 31 30.95 -4.63 4.81
N GLY A 32 31.87 -3.76 4.42
CA GLY A 32 33.32 -3.89 4.63
C GLY A 32 33.77 -3.56 6.04
N ARG A 33 33.04 -4.03 7.04
CA ARG A 33 33.33 -3.79 8.46
C ARG A 33 32.88 -4.94 9.35
N PHE A 34 33.52 -5.06 10.50
CA PHE A 34 33.16 -5.98 11.59
C PHE A 34 33.02 -5.19 12.91
N ASP A 35 32.60 -5.86 13.98
CA ASP A 35 32.38 -5.26 15.31
C ASP A 35 31.49 -4.00 15.30
N HIS A 36 30.50 -3.98 14.41
CA HIS A 36 29.55 -2.90 14.26
C HIS A 36 28.20 -3.26 14.86
N THR A 37 27.38 -2.25 15.12
CA THR A 37 25.98 -2.44 15.51
C THR A 37 25.07 -2.30 14.30
N VAL A 38 24.09 -3.19 14.15
CA VAL A 38 23.01 -3.08 13.17
C VAL A 38 21.68 -2.96 13.89
N SER A 39 20.85 -2.01 13.47
CA SER A 39 19.45 -1.87 13.85
C SER A 39 18.60 -1.67 12.60
N SER A 40 17.28 -1.76 12.75
CA SER A 40 16.36 -1.55 11.63
C SER A 40 15.04 -0.93 12.07
N PHE A 41 14.38 -0.22 11.17
CA PHE A 41 12.99 0.22 11.33
C PHE A 41 12.23 0.13 10.00
N VAL A 42 10.92 0.05 10.08
CA VAL A 42 10.03 -0.10 8.92
C VAL A 42 9.21 1.17 8.78
N VAL A 43 9.17 1.75 7.58
CA VAL A 43 8.32 2.91 7.27
C VAL A 43 6.96 2.43 6.77
N ASP A 44 6.97 1.45 5.87
CA ASP A 44 5.81 0.74 5.34
C ASP A 44 6.25 -0.66 4.84
N PRO A 45 5.34 -1.55 4.40
CA PRO A 45 5.68 -2.91 4.01
C PRO A 45 6.74 -3.04 2.91
N ASN A 46 6.92 -2.01 2.09
CA ASN A 46 7.85 -1.98 0.97
C ASN A 46 9.16 -1.25 1.30
N HIS A 47 9.23 -0.52 2.42
CA HIS A 47 10.35 0.35 2.74
C HIS A 47 10.90 0.07 4.15
N VAL A 48 12.03 -0.64 4.20
CA VAL A 48 12.75 -1.00 5.44
C VAL A 48 14.09 -0.29 5.48
N PHE A 49 14.46 0.27 6.63
CA PHE A 49 15.73 0.96 6.81
C PHE A 49 16.62 0.20 7.76
N LEU A 50 17.87 -0.05 7.36
CA LEU A 50 18.94 -0.55 8.19
C LEU A 50 19.80 0.62 8.68
N ILE A 51 20.19 0.60 9.95
CA ILE A 51 21.12 1.55 10.55
C ILE A 51 22.35 0.76 10.98
N VAL A 52 23.51 1.11 10.43
CA VAL A 52 24.80 0.51 10.75
C VAL A 52 25.65 1.56 11.45
N LEU A 53 26.13 1.23 12.65
CA LEU A 53 26.89 2.15 13.49
C LEU A 53 28.24 1.56 13.90
N GLY A 54 29.30 2.34 13.71
CA GLY A 54 30.66 2.02 14.11
C GLY A 54 31.25 0.84 13.36
N GLY A 55 32.14 0.13 14.03
CA GLY A 55 32.89 -1.01 13.50
C GLY A 55 34.31 -0.68 13.07
N ASP A 56 35.01 -1.74 12.69
CA ASP A 56 36.39 -1.74 12.23
C ASP A 56 36.49 -2.32 10.82
N VAL A 57 37.42 -1.84 10.01
CA VAL A 57 37.61 -2.30 8.61
C VAL A 57 38.74 -3.31 8.47
N LYS A 58 39.69 -3.33 9.42
CA LYS A 58 40.85 -4.22 9.42
C LYS A 58 41.33 -4.47 10.85
N MET A 59 41.78 -5.68 11.13
CA MET A 59 42.53 -6.02 12.34
C MET A 59 43.90 -6.56 11.94
N GLU A 60 44.97 -5.98 12.46
CA GLU A 60 46.35 -6.38 12.15
C GLU A 60 47.23 -6.41 13.40
N GLU A 61 48.20 -7.33 13.43
CA GLU A 61 49.16 -7.45 14.52
C GLU A 61 50.32 -6.45 14.30
N LYS A 62 50.57 -5.57 15.27
CA LYS A 62 51.62 -4.54 15.21
C LYS A 62 52.59 -4.66 16.37
N ASN A 63 53.87 -4.43 16.09
CA ASN A 63 54.87 -4.25 17.14
C ASN A 63 54.71 -2.85 17.74
N VAL A 64 54.30 -2.79 19.01
CA VAL A 64 54.07 -1.52 19.74
C VAL A 64 55.30 -1.07 20.55
N GLY A 65 56.43 -1.77 20.41
CA GLY A 65 57.69 -1.51 21.10
C GLY A 65 58.10 -2.63 22.05
N GLY A 66 59.40 -2.74 22.33
CA GLY A 66 59.93 -3.73 23.29
C GLY A 66 59.77 -5.20 22.87
N GLY A 67 59.42 -5.47 21.61
CA GLY A 67 59.14 -6.83 21.12
C GLY A 67 57.72 -7.31 21.41
N VAL A 68 56.85 -6.44 21.93
CA VAL A 68 55.44 -6.75 22.18
C VAL A 68 54.64 -6.56 20.91
N MET A 69 53.88 -7.60 20.55
CA MET A 69 52.93 -7.57 19.45
C MET A 69 51.52 -7.38 20.01
N GLU A 70 50.77 -6.42 19.48
CA GLU A 70 49.37 -6.16 19.85
C GLU A 70 48.49 -6.14 18.60
N TRP A 71 47.25 -6.60 18.75
CA TRP A 71 46.24 -6.46 17.72
C TRP A 71 45.68 -5.05 17.73
N VAL A 72 45.78 -4.38 16.58
CA VAL A 72 45.29 -3.02 16.40
C VAL A 72 44.21 -3.02 15.33
N SER A 73 43.02 -2.57 15.70
CA SER A 73 41.91 -2.39 14.77
C SER A 73 41.93 -1.00 14.14
N THR A 74 41.59 -0.94 12.85
CA THR A 74 41.33 0.32 12.14
C THR A 74 39.83 0.61 12.19
N ARG A 75 39.44 1.59 13.00
CA ARG A 75 38.05 2.02 13.18
C ARG A 75 37.50 2.69 11.93
N VAL A 76 36.21 2.47 11.67
CA VAL A 76 35.46 3.29 10.74
C VAL A 76 35.32 4.70 11.31
N THR A 77 35.65 5.70 10.51
CA THR A 77 35.53 7.11 10.86
C THR A 77 34.48 7.80 10.00
N GLU A 78 34.19 9.06 10.33
CA GLU A 78 33.33 9.91 9.51
C GLU A 78 33.81 9.97 8.04
N PRO A 79 32.88 10.04 7.08
CA PRO A 79 31.42 10.11 7.27
C PRO A 79 30.75 8.75 7.49
N ASN A 80 31.48 7.65 7.35
CA ASN A 80 30.91 6.30 7.29
C ASN A 80 30.65 5.67 8.68
N ASN A 81 30.91 6.39 9.76
CA ASN A 81 30.72 5.89 11.12
C ASN A 81 29.25 5.53 11.38
N THR A 82 28.30 6.31 10.84
CA THR A 82 26.89 5.93 10.80
C THR A 82 26.43 5.84 9.36
N MET A 83 25.86 4.71 8.98
CA MET A 83 25.27 4.49 7.66
C MET A 83 23.81 4.09 7.81
N VAL A 84 22.94 4.68 6.99
CA VAL A 84 21.53 4.28 6.87
C VAL A 84 21.32 3.76 5.46
N VAL A 85 20.78 2.55 5.35
CA VAL A 85 20.48 1.92 4.06
C VAL A 85 18.99 1.68 3.96
N GLU A 86 18.40 2.14 2.87
CA GLU A 86 17.05 1.72 2.52
C GLU A 86 17.08 0.38 1.76
N LEU A 87 16.25 -0.55 2.20
CA LEU A 87 15.85 -1.74 1.47
C LEU A 87 14.43 -1.52 0.94
N VAL A 88 14.28 -1.63 -0.37
CA VAL A 88 13.01 -1.41 -1.06
C VAL A 88 12.51 -2.71 -1.67
N PHE A 89 11.29 -3.09 -1.32
CA PHE A 89 10.59 -4.24 -1.89
C PHE A 89 9.61 -3.78 -2.96
N ASN A 90 9.87 -4.15 -4.20
CA ASN A 90 9.00 -3.88 -5.34
C ASN A 90 8.85 -5.15 -6.17
N ASP A 91 7.63 -5.42 -6.65
CA ASP A 91 7.34 -6.54 -7.55
C ASP A 91 7.87 -7.91 -7.09
N GLY A 92 7.84 -8.16 -5.77
CA GLY A 92 8.29 -9.43 -5.19
C GLY A 92 9.80 -9.51 -4.94
N GLN A 93 10.56 -8.44 -5.18
CA GLN A 93 12.02 -8.44 -5.07
C GLN A 93 12.55 -7.31 -4.19
N TRP A 94 13.50 -7.64 -3.32
CA TRP A 94 14.25 -6.66 -2.55
C TRP A 94 15.39 -6.05 -3.36
N SER A 95 15.55 -4.73 -3.23
CA SER A 95 16.59 -3.93 -3.85
C SER A 95 17.13 -2.89 -2.85
N VAL A 96 18.26 -2.28 -3.19
CA VAL A 96 18.89 -1.23 -2.37
C VAL A 96 18.41 0.13 -2.85
N GLY A 97 17.84 0.91 -1.94
CA GLY A 97 17.48 2.31 -2.14
C GLY A 97 18.66 3.25 -1.82
N PRO A 98 18.39 4.46 -1.31
CA PRO A 98 19.41 5.38 -0.84
C PRO A 98 20.27 4.78 0.27
N VAL A 99 21.56 5.11 0.20
CA VAL A 99 22.56 4.84 1.25
C VAL A 99 23.04 6.20 1.75
N LEU A 100 22.78 6.50 3.01
CA LEU A 100 23.11 7.78 3.64
C LEU A 100 24.25 7.56 4.64
N ASP A 101 25.26 8.39 4.55
CA ASP A 101 26.32 8.49 5.57
C ASP A 101 25.94 9.51 6.66
N SER A 102 26.78 9.67 7.67
CA SER A 102 26.54 10.61 8.79
C SER A 102 26.23 12.04 8.33
N TYR A 103 26.76 12.48 7.19
CA TYR A 103 26.54 13.83 6.68
C TYR A 103 25.19 13.96 5.96
N ASN A 104 24.70 12.87 5.39
CA ASN A 104 23.45 12.84 4.63
C ASN A 104 22.26 12.31 5.44
N ILE A 105 22.46 11.74 6.63
CA ILE A 105 21.38 11.30 7.54
C ILE A 105 20.28 12.35 7.78
N PRO A 106 20.56 13.68 7.87
CA PRO A 106 19.49 14.67 7.98
C PRO A 106 18.44 14.60 6.85
N LEU A 107 18.78 14.08 5.67
CA LEU A 107 17.85 13.87 4.55
C LEU A 107 16.88 12.70 4.77
N LEU A 108 17.14 11.83 5.76
CA LEU A 108 16.27 10.68 6.07
C LEU A 108 14.83 11.11 6.37
N TYR A 109 14.66 12.23 7.07
CA TYR A 109 13.34 12.74 7.41
C TYR A 109 12.55 13.14 6.15
N GLU A 110 13.21 13.79 5.19
CA GLU A 110 12.59 14.18 3.91
C GLU A 110 12.17 12.94 3.11
N LEU A 111 13.01 11.91 3.12
CA LEU A 111 12.74 10.63 2.46
C LEU A 111 11.52 9.92 3.08
N ILE A 112 11.46 9.82 4.41
CA ILE A 112 10.31 9.23 5.12
C ILE A 112 9.02 10.01 4.83
N LEU A 113 9.09 11.35 4.85
CA LEU A 113 7.94 12.20 4.52
C LEU A 113 7.45 12.01 3.08
N LYS A 114 8.38 11.81 2.14
CA LYS A 114 8.04 11.53 0.73
C LYS A 114 7.23 10.23 0.62
N TYR A 115 7.66 9.16 1.27
CA TYR A 115 6.93 7.87 1.23
C TYR A 115 5.53 7.97 1.83
N ARG A 116 5.41 8.54 3.02
CA ARG A 116 4.09 8.75 3.66
C ARG A 116 3.16 9.61 2.82
N ARG A 117 3.68 10.64 2.15
CA ARG A 117 2.87 11.48 1.26
C ARG A 117 2.35 10.68 0.07
N ASN A 118 3.19 9.85 -0.54
CA ASN A 118 2.78 9.03 -1.68
C ASN A 118 1.71 8.00 -1.28
N GLU A 119 1.85 7.37 -0.10
CA GLU A 119 0.84 6.46 0.46
C GLU A 119 -0.52 7.16 0.62
N LEU A 120 -0.53 8.36 1.22
CA LEU A 120 -1.75 9.15 1.40
C LEU A 120 -2.39 9.56 0.07
N ILE A 121 -1.58 9.94 -0.93
CA ILE A 121 -2.08 10.27 -2.28
C ILE A 121 -2.75 9.04 -2.90
N GLY A 122 -2.09 7.88 -2.90
CA GLY A 122 -2.65 6.64 -3.45
C GLY A 122 -3.95 6.23 -2.76
N MET A 123 -4.03 6.38 -1.44
CA MET A 123 -5.25 6.08 -0.69
C MET A 123 -6.40 7.04 -1.04
N ASN A 124 -6.12 8.34 -1.20
CA ASN A 124 -7.12 9.32 -1.63
C ASN A 124 -7.63 9.05 -3.05
N GLU A 125 -6.74 8.70 -3.99
CA GLU A 125 -7.12 8.34 -5.37
C GLU A 125 -8.04 7.12 -5.37
N TYR A 126 -7.68 6.05 -4.65
CA TYR A 126 -8.51 4.86 -4.52
C TYR A 126 -9.90 5.17 -3.93
N MET A 127 -9.96 5.96 -2.85
CA MET A 127 -11.22 6.35 -2.23
C MET A 127 -12.09 7.18 -3.19
N THR A 128 -11.48 8.11 -3.92
CA THR A 128 -12.17 8.95 -4.91
C THR A 128 -12.79 8.11 -6.03
N ASP A 129 -12.08 7.11 -6.53
CA ASP A 129 -12.61 6.24 -7.58
C ASP A 129 -13.75 5.35 -7.07
N LYS A 130 -13.67 4.88 -5.82
CA LYS A 130 -14.79 4.17 -5.18
C LYS A 130 -16.01 5.06 -4.97
N GLU A 131 -15.83 6.32 -4.60
CA GLU A 131 -16.93 7.28 -4.50
C GLU A 131 -17.62 7.51 -5.84
N LYS A 132 -16.87 7.64 -6.94
CA LYS A 132 -17.44 7.74 -8.30
C LYS A 132 -18.23 6.50 -8.69
N GLU A 133 -17.67 5.30 -8.45
CA GLU A 133 -18.37 4.03 -8.71
C GLU A 133 -19.70 3.97 -7.94
N LEU A 134 -19.69 4.32 -6.66
CA LEU A 134 -20.90 4.33 -5.82
C LEU A 134 -21.91 5.37 -6.28
N GLN A 135 -21.45 6.55 -6.71
CA GLN A 135 -22.33 7.59 -7.25
C GLN A 135 -23.07 7.10 -8.49
N VAL A 136 -22.38 6.48 -9.44
CA VAL A 136 -22.97 5.91 -10.66
C VAL A 136 -24.03 4.86 -10.31
N ILE A 137 -23.73 3.96 -9.38
CA ILE A 137 -24.68 2.92 -8.92
C ILE A 137 -25.92 3.57 -8.28
N ASN A 138 -25.72 4.57 -7.41
CA ASN A 138 -26.81 5.23 -6.70
C ASN A 138 -27.74 5.99 -7.66
N GLU A 139 -27.19 6.67 -8.66
CA GLU A 139 -27.95 7.35 -9.71
C GLU A 139 -28.77 6.35 -10.56
N SER A 140 -28.17 5.21 -10.93
CA SER A 140 -28.88 4.14 -11.65
C SER A 140 -30.04 3.57 -10.83
N LEU A 141 -29.83 3.28 -9.55
CA LEU A 141 -30.88 2.76 -8.66
C LEU A 141 -32.02 3.77 -8.48
N LEU A 142 -31.70 5.06 -8.36
CA LEU A 142 -32.71 6.11 -8.26
C LEU A 142 -33.58 6.18 -9.52
N TYR A 143 -32.96 6.04 -10.69
CA TYR A 143 -33.66 5.96 -11.97
C TYR A 143 -34.61 4.75 -12.03
N ASP A 144 -34.13 3.56 -11.69
CA ASP A 144 -34.94 2.33 -11.70
C ASP A 144 -36.13 2.41 -10.72
N LEU A 145 -35.91 3.01 -9.55
CA LEU A 145 -36.97 3.28 -8.57
C LEU A 145 -38.02 4.26 -9.12
N GLN A 146 -37.60 5.30 -9.82
CA GLN A 146 -38.52 6.26 -10.44
C GLN A 146 -39.34 5.60 -11.54
N VAL A 147 -38.72 4.81 -12.42
CA VAL A 147 -39.43 4.04 -13.47
C VAL A 147 -40.43 3.08 -12.84
N SER A 148 -40.02 2.34 -11.81
CA SER A 148 -40.90 1.39 -11.09
C SER A 148 -42.09 2.10 -10.43
N ARG A 149 -41.87 3.29 -9.86
CA ARG A 149 -42.94 4.11 -9.27
C ARG A 149 -43.96 4.54 -10.32
N ILE A 150 -43.51 5.04 -11.48
CA ILE A 150 -44.37 5.46 -12.58
C ILE A 150 -45.18 4.27 -13.11
N ASN A 151 -44.53 3.13 -13.34
CA ASN A 151 -45.20 1.92 -13.82
C ASN A 151 -46.27 1.42 -12.85
N ASN A 152 -45.97 1.41 -11.54
CA ASN A 152 -46.95 1.03 -10.52
C ASN A 152 -48.15 1.99 -10.48
N GLN A 153 -47.92 3.30 -10.60
CA GLN A 153 -49.02 4.28 -10.65
C GLN A 153 -49.90 4.08 -11.88
N SER A 154 -49.31 3.89 -13.07
CA SER A 154 -50.07 3.62 -14.30
C SER A 154 -50.89 2.32 -14.19
N LEU A 155 -50.36 1.28 -13.56
CA LEU A 155 -51.10 0.03 -13.30
C LEU A 155 -52.28 0.26 -12.34
N GLN A 156 -52.10 1.07 -11.30
CA GLN A 156 -53.19 1.42 -10.38
C GLN A 156 -54.29 2.22 -11.08
N GLU A 157 -53.95 3.17 -11.94
CA GLU A 157 -54.90 3.94 -12.74
C GLU A 157 -55.71 3.03 -13.69
N LYS A 158 -55.04 2.15 -14.44
CA LYS A 158 -55.70 1.17 -15.31
C LYS A 158 -56.63 0.22 -14.56
N LEU A 159 -56.22 -0.21 -13.36
CA LEU A 159 -57.05 -1.06 -12.50
C LEU A 159 -58.33 -0.33 -12.07
N LEU A 160 -58.22 0.94 -11.68
CA LEU A 160 -59.35 1.77 -11.28
C LEU A 160 -60.34 1.98 -12.44
N GLU A 161 -59.83 2.28 -13.64
CA GLU A 161 -60.65 2.39 -14.85
C GLU A 161 -61.39 1.10 -15.16
N ALA A 162 -60.70 -0.05 -15.16
CA ALA A 162 -61.30 -1.36 -15.42
C ALA A 162 -62.39 -1.70 -14.39
N GLN A 163 -62.18 -1.37 -13.11
CA GLN A 163 -63.19 -1.55 -12.06
C GLN A 163 -64.42 -0.68 -12.32
N SER A 164 -64.25 0.60 -12.67
CA SER A 164 -65.36 1.50 -12.97
C SER A 164 -66.20 1.03 -14.18
N LEU A 165 -65.54 0.55 -15.23
CA LEU A 165 -66.18 -0.01 -16.43
C LEU A 165 -66.96 -1.30 -16.10
N SER A 166 -66.42 -2.14 -15.22
CA SER A 166 -67.11 -3.38 -14.79
C SER A 166 -68.41 -3.11 -14.04
N VAL A 167 -68.43 -2.07 -13.20
CA VAL A 167 -69.64 -1.61 -12.49
C VAL A 167 -70.66 -1.07 -13.48
N PHE A 168 -70.23 -0.28 -14.47
CA PHE A 168 -71.12 0.23 -15.52
C PHE A 168 -71.78 -0.88 -16.36
N VAL A 169 -71.05 -1.97 -16.66
CA VAL A 169 -71.59 -3.11 -17.42
C VAL A 169 -72.58 -3.93 -16.59
N GLN A 170 -72.42 -4.01 -15.26
CA GLN A 170 -73.40 -4.66 -14.37
C GLN A 170 -74.73 -3.90 -14.23
N PHE A 171 -74.75 -2.59 -14.52
CA PHE A 171 -75.93 -1.72 -14.37
C PHE A 171 -76.55 -1.24 -15.70
N LYS A 172 -76.41 -1.99 -16.81
CA LYS A 172 -77.10 -1.63 -18.07
C LYS A 172 -78.61 -1.45 -17.85
N PRO A 173 -79.22 -0.29 -18.22
CA PRO A 173 -80.66 -0.11 -18.13
C PRO A 173 -81.38 -1.07 -19.07
N ILE A 174 -82.44 -1.71 -18.59
CA ILE A 174 -83.40 -2.42 -19.43
C ILE A 174 -84.06 -1.35 -20.32
N GLU A 175 -83.82 -1.40 -21.64
CA GLU A 175 -84.56 -0.57 -22.58
C GLU A 175 -86.03 -0.99 -22.57
N VAL A 176 -86.87 -0.17 -21.92
CA VAL A 176 -88.33 -0.28 -22.03
C VAL A 176 -88.73 0.33 -23.37
N SER A 177 -88.85 -0.50 -24.41
CA SER A 177 -89.42 -0.05 -25.68
C SER A 177 -90.88 0.34 -25.45
N SER A 178 -91.21 1.57 -25.81
CA SER A 178 -92.50 2.24 -25.61
C SER A 178 -93.69 1.43 -26.15
N PHE A 179 -94.60 1.05 -25.25
CA PHE A 179 -96.01 0.86 -25.59
C PHE A 179 -96.65 2.23 -25.83
N TYR A 180 -96.69 2.65 -27.10
CA TYR A 180 -97.71 3.59 -27.57
C TYR A 180 -98.43 2.92 -28.73
N ASN A 181 -99.59 2.34 -28.43
CA ASN A 181 -100.78 2.32 -29.29
C ASN A 181 -101.89 1.54 -28.58
N ALA A 182 -102.80 2.26 -27.92
CA ALA A 182 -104.24 2.02 -28.01
C ALA A 182 -105.00 2.94 -27.01
N ILE A 183 -105.77 3.84 -27.63
CA ILE A 183 -106.97 4.56 -27.14
C ILE A 183 -106.72 5.85 -26.35
#